data_AF-A0A661WXP0-F1
#
_entry.id   AF-A0A661WXP0-F1
#
_cell.length_a   1.000
_cell.length_b   1.000
_cell.length_c   1.000
_cell.angle_alpha   90.00
_cell.angle_beta   90.00
_cell.angle_gamma   90.00
#
_symmetry.space_group_name_H-M   'P 1'
#
loop_
_entity.id
_entity.type
_entity.pdbx_description
1 polymer ?
#
loop_
_entity_poly.entity_id
_entity_poly.type
_entity_poly.pdbx_seq_one_letter_code
_entity_poly.pdbx_strand_id
1 'polypeptide(L)'
;MDSSLYKGKEVFIKDPENFISNNQKRRARELFKSISSIANIHYATGEFKFGGTEIVFSPLLTHGISKKMGGVVSILIEEDVKFLYSSDIQGFPEESQIEFLVDVSPDVIFFDGPTEETLPLSVMNLSRIIHKFKETVWVMEHHPFRFLDWKERFYPVVSIFEENGIILKTFASYLSLKEMLFEAERGLFYEGIKEFNRKIW
;
A
#
# COMPACT_ATOMS: atom_id res chain seq x y z
N MET A 1 17.70 -13.48 4.54
CA MET A 1 16.87 -12.62 5.40
C MET A 1 17.30 -12.85 6.83
N ASP A 2 17.47 -11.81 7.62
CA ASP A 2 17.76 -11.97 9.05
C ASP A 2 16.46 -12.35 9.78
N SER A 3 16.33 -13.62 10.17
CA SER A 3 15.12 -14.14 10.83
C SER A 3 14.97 -13.62 12.26
N SER A 4 16.02 -13.08 12.87
CA SER A 4 15.98 -12.54 14.23
C SER A 4 14.98 -11.39 14.38
N LEU A 5 14.67 -10.67 13.29
CA LEU A 5 13.67 -9.61 13.23
C LEU A 5 12.25 -10.07 13.62
N TYR A 6 11.97 -11.38 13.54
CA TYR A 6 10.67 -11.98 13.82
C TYR A 6 10.57 -12.63 15.19
N LYS A 7 11.68 -12.72 15.93
CA LYS A 7 11.72 -13.46 17.20
C LYS A 7 10.72 -12.87 18.22
N GLY A 8 9.81 -13.71 18.71
CA GLY A 8 8.77 -13.37 19.69
C GLY A 8 7.63 -12.51 19.15
N LYS A 9 7.53 -12.32 17.82
CA LYS A 9 6.49 -11.47 17.22
C LYS A 9 5.29 -12.28 16.76
N GLU A 10 4.14 -11.61 16.72
CA GLU A 10 2.98 -12.02 15.92
C GLU A 10 3.24 -11.62 14.46
N VAL A 11 3.19 -12.58 13.55
CA VAL A 11 3.53 -12.39 12.13
C VAL A 11 2.34 -12.78 11.27
N PHE A 12 1.72 -11.76 10.69
CA PHE A 12 0.63 -11.93 9.74
C PHE A 12 1.17 -12.06 8.33
N ILE A 13 0.81 -13.15 7.66
CA ILE A 13 1.24 -13.44 6.30
C ILE A 13 0.01 -13.67 5.40
N LYS A 14 0.04 -13.12 4.20
CA LYS A 14 -0.94 -13.48 3.16
C LYS A 14 -0.84 -14.98 2.83
N ASP A 15 -1.90 -15.55 2.28
CA ASP A 15 -1.96 -16.97 1.92
C ASP A 15 -0.69 -17.41 1.13
N PRO A 16 0.11 -18.34 1.69
CA PRO A 16 1.38 -18.76 1.09
C PRO A 16 1.25 -19.86 0.04
N GLU A 17 0.03 -20.32 -0.27
CA GLU A 17 -0.20 -21.44 -1.19
C GLU A 17 -1.21 -21.09 -2.30
N ASN A 18 -2.21 -20.25 -2.04
CA ASN A 18 -3.22 -19.86 -3.02
C ASN A 18 -2.93 -18.50 -3.63
N PHE A 19 -3.35 -18.28 -4.88
CA PHE A 19 -3.26 -16.99 -5.58
C PHE A 19 -1.87 -16.31 -5.53
N ILE A 20 -0.82 -17.12 -5.65
CA ILE A 20 0.55 -16.64 -5.75
C ILE A 20 1.35 -17.45 -6.78
N SER A 21 2.38 -16.85 -7.35
CA SER A 21 3.32 -17.49 -8.27
C SER A 21 4.19 -18.55 -7.59
N ASN A 22 4.77 -19.48 -8.37
CA ASN A 22 5.72 -20.48 -7.86
C ASN A 22 6.93 -19.86 -7.14
N ASN A 23 7.39 -18.70 -7.62
CA ASN A 23 8.48 -17.96 -6.97
C ASN A 23 8.07 -17.45 -5.59
N GLN A 24 6.85 -16.93 -5.46
CA GLN A 24 6.30 -16.51 -4.16
C GLN A 24 6.11 -17.72 -3.23
N LYS A 25 5.63 -18.88 -3.72
CA LYS A 25 5.55 -20.13 -2.92
C LYS A 25 6.91 -20.56 -2.38
N ARG A 26 7.94 -20.54 -3.22
CA ARG A 26 9.32 -20.87 -2.80
C ARG A 26 9.79 -19.93 -1.69
N ARG A 27 9.62 -18.62 -1.88
CA ARG A 27 10.02 -17.60 -0.88
C ARG A 27 9.23 -17.74 0.41
N ALA A 28 7.93 -18.05 0.34
CA ALA A 28 7.12 -18.32 1.51
C ALA A 28 7.64 -19.53 2.28
N ARG A 29 7.89 -20.66 1.61
CA ARG A 29 8.47 -21.86 2.26
C ARG A 29 9.81 -21.60 2.93
N GLU A 30 10.67 -20.82 2.29
CA GLU A 30 11.96 -20.40 2.87
C GLU A 30 11.76 -19.54 4.12
N LEU A 31 10.83 -18.55 4.07
CA LEU A 31 10.49 -17.71 5.22
C LEU A 31 9.94 -18.55 6.38
N PHE A 32 8.94 -19.40 6.12
CA PHE A 32 8.33 -20.28 7.11
C PHE A 32 9.37 -21.14 7.83
N LYS A 33 10.25 -21.81 7.08
CA LYS A 33 11.34 -22.61 7.65
C LYS A 33 12.23 -21.80 8.57
N SER A 34 12.42 -20.51 8.28
CA SER A 34 13.32 -19.64 9.04
C SER A 34 12.70 -19.00 10.28
N ILE A 35 11.37 -18.87 10.36
CA ILE A 35 10.69 -18.14 11.44
C ILE A 35 9.73 -18.98 12.28
N SER A 36 9.33 -20.18 11.84
CA SER A 36 8.28 -20.98 12.50
C SER A 36 8.59 -21.41 13.94
N SER A 37 9.87 -21.50 14.31
CA SER A 37 10.30 -21.86 15.66
C SER A 37 10.52 -20.65 16.58
N ILE A 38 10.47 -19.43 16.03
CA ILE A 38 10.81 -18.20 16.75
C ILE A 38 9.70 -17.16 16.74
N ALA A 39 8.63 -17.35 15.96
CA ALA A 39 7.55 -16.40 15.79
C ALA A 39 6.18 -17.11 15.77
N ASN A 40 5.13 -16.38 16.16
CA ASN A 40 3.75 -16.84 16.06
C ASN A 40 3.20 -16.41 14.70
N ILE A 41 2.95 -17.37 13.81
CA ILE A 41 2.53 -17.10 12.43
C ILE A 41 1.01 -17.21 12.31
N HIS A 42 0.39 -16.19 11.72
CA HIS A 42 -1.03 -16.13 11.41
C HIS A 42 -1.26 -15.86 9.94
N TYR A 43 -2.36 -16.35 9.41
CA TYR A 43 -2.83 -15.91 8.09
C TYR A 43 -3.52 -14.57 8.22
N ALA A 44 -3.15 -13.64 7.34
CA ALA A 44 -3.69 -12.28 7.24
C ALA A 44 -5.08 -12.31 6.61
N THR A 45 -6.05 -12.88 7.35
CA THR A 45 -7.43 -13.05 6.92
C THR A 45 -8.38 -12.79 8.09
N GLY A 46 -9.44 -12.02 7.86
CA GLY A 46 -10.42 -11.70 8.90
C GLY A 46 -9.93 -10.63 9.88
N GLU A 47 -10.38 -10.73 11.12
CA GLU A 47 -10.20 -9.71 12.15
C GLU A 47 -9.37 -10.26 13.32
N PHE A 48 -8.48 -9.42 13.86
CA PHE A 48 -7.67 -9.73 15.04
C PHE A 48 -7.74 -8.57 16.02
N LYS A 49 -7.88 -8.87 17.32
CA LYS A 49 -7.94 -7.85 18.38
C LYS A 49 -6.76 -7.98 19.34
N PHE A 50 -6.10 -6.87 19.60
CA PHE A 50 -4.95 -6.73 20.50
C PHE A 50 -5.20 -5.59 21.47
N GLY A 51 -5.78 -5.91 22.64
CA GLY A 51 -6.20 -4.86 23.58
C GLY A 51 -7.29 -3.98 22.96
N GLY A 52 -7.01 -2.68 22.84
CA GLY A 52 -7.89 -1.69 22.20
C GLY A 52 -7.75 -1.60 20.67
N THR A 53 -6.73 -2.25 20.09
CA THR A 53 -6.47 -2.20 18.65
C THR A 53 -7.13 -3.37 17.92
N GLU A 54 -7.84 -3.07 16.85
CA GLU A 54 -8.43 -4.02 15.92
C GLU A 54 -7.72 -3.96 14.57
N ILE A 55 -7.41 -5.13 13.99
CA ILE A 55 -6.77 -5.26 12.69
C ILE A 55 -7.70 -6.05 11.79
N VAL A 56 -8.12 -5.46 10.68
CA VAL A 56 -8.99 -6.10 9.68
C VAL A 56 -8.21 -6.28 8.39
N PHE A 57 -8.10 -7.51 7.94
CA PHE A 57 -7.47 -7.85 6.67
C PHE A 57 -8.51 -7.93 5.56
N SER A 58 -8.21 -7.34 4.40
CA SER A 58 -9.04 -7.51 3.22
C SER A 58 -9.09 -8.99 2.80
N PRO A 59 -10.12 -9.39 2.02
CA PRO A 59 -9.98 -10.54 1.14
C PRO A 59 -8.73 -10.39 0.28
N LEU A 60 -8.27 -11.49 -0.32
CA LEU A 60 -7.12 -11.38 -1.22
C LEU A 60 -7.48 -10.53 -2.44
N LEU A 61 -6.81 -9.38 -2.59
CA LEU A 61 -6.99 -8.43 -3.67
C LEU A 61 -5.99 -8.71 -4.79
N THR A 62 -6.34 -8.32 -6.01
CA THR A 62 -5.39 -8.37 -7.14
C THR A 62 -4.33 -7.29 -7.00
N HIS A 63 -3.12 -7.61 -7.46
CA HIS A 63 -2.07 -6.62 -7.69
C HIS A 63 -2.37 -5.89 -9.00
N GLY A 64 -3.02 -4.72 -8.90
CA GLY A 64 -3.61 -4.03 -10.05
C GLY A 64 -4.72 -4.85 -10.70
N ILE A 65 -4.73 -4.87 -12.03
CA ILE A 65 -5.71 -5.62 -12.84
C ILE A 65 -5.28 -7.06 -13.16
N SER A 66 -4.06 -7.45 -12.80
CA SER A 66 -3.48 -8.73 -13.22
C SER A 66 -3.49 -9.77 -12.11
N LYS A 67 -4.25 -10.84 -12.32
CA LYS A 67 -4.20 -12.05 -11.47
C LYS A 67 -2.87 -12.81 -11.57
N LYS A 68 -2.00 -12.49 -12.55
CA LYS A 68 -0.74 -13.21 -12.80
C LYS A 68 0.35 -12.91 -11.77
N MET A 69 0.34 -11.71 -11.17
CA MET A 69 1.36 -11.30 -10.19
C MET A 69 1.07 -11.81 -8.77
N GLY A 70 -0.04 -12.53 -8.60
CA GLY A 70 -0.55 -12.98 -7.32
C GLY A 70 -1.39 -11.90 -6.63
N GLY A 71 -1.88 -12.22 -5.44
CA GLY A 71 -2.70 -11.30 -4.66
C GLY A 71 -1.93 -10.57 -3.55
N VAL A 72 -2.51 -9.45 -3.13
CA VAL A 72 -2.09 -8.61 -1.99
C VAL A 72 -3.22 -8.55 -0.96
N VAL A 73 -2.90 -8.08 0.24
CA VAL A 73 -3.86 -7.90 1.34
C VAL A 73 -3.74 -6.47 1.80
N SER A 74 -4.82 -5.70 1.77
CA SER A 74 -4.92 -4.41 2.43
C SER A 74 -5.20 -4.61 3.91
N ILE A 75 -4.78 -3.65 4.74
CA ILE A 75 -4.85 -3.76 6.19
C ILE A 75 -5.54 -2.51 6.73
N LEU A 76 -6.65 -2.70 7.42
CA LEU A 76 -7.24 -1.69 8.30
C LEU A 76 -6.69 -1.90 9.71
N ILE A 77 -6.26 -0.82 10.35
CA ILE A 77 -5.89 -0.78 11.77
C ILE A 77 -6.81 0.25 12.42
N GLU A 78 -7.54 -0.17 13.43
CA GLU A 78 -8.53 0.64 14.14
C GLU A 78 -8.20 0.69 15.63
N GLU A 79 -8.16 1.91 16.16
CA GLU A 79 -8.23 2.18 17.60
C GLU A 79 -9.11 3.43 17.77
N ASP A 80 -8.53 4.61 18.06
CA ASP A 80 -9.26 5.88 18.02
C ASP A 80 -9.49 6.41 16.60
N VAL A 81 -8.71 5.89 15.63
CA VAL A 81 -8.70 6.29 14.22
C VAL A 81 -8.65 5.03 13.36
N LYS A 82 -9.41 5.00 12.27
CA LYS A 82 -9.36 3.94 11.25
C LYS A 82 -8.33 4.28 10.19
N PHE A 83 -7.20 3.59 10.23
CA PHE A 83 -6.11 3.71 9.26
C PHE A 83 -6.14 2.55 8.27
N LEU A 84 -6.26 2.85 6.99
CA LEU A 84 -6.16 1.87 5.90
C LEU A 84 -4.81 2.00 5.19
N TYR A 85 -4.08 0.89 5.12
CA TYR A 85 -2.97 0.70 4.19
C TYR A 85 -3.42 -0.17 3.03
N SER A 86 -3.43 0.39 1.81
CA SER A 86 -3.98 -0.31 0.65
C SER A 86 -3.12 -1.48 0.17
N SER A 87 -1.83 -1.51 0.52
CA SER A 87 -0.83 -2.35 -0.14
C SER A 87 -0.69 -2.03 -1.63
N ASP A 88 0.01 -2.90 -2.36
CA ASP A 88 0.38 -2.74 -3.77
C ASP A 88 -0.77 -3.19 -4.70
N ILE A 89 -1.84 -2.39 -4.74
CA ILE A 89 -3.09 -2.63 -5.50
C ILE A 89 -3.19 -1.80 -6.79
N GLN A 90 -2.25 -0.90 -7.01
CA GLN A 90 -2.12 0.04 -8.12
C GLN A 90 -3.23 1.08 -8.20
N GLY A 91 -3.61 1.68 -7.07
CA GLY A 91 -4.52 2.84 -7.07
C GLY A 91 -6.01 2.50 -7.32
N PHE A 92 -6.50 1.39 -6.80
CA PHE A 92 -7.92 0.98 -6.87
C PHE A 92 -8.55 0.78 -8.28
N PRO A 93 -7.90 0.07 -9.22
CA PRO A 93 -8.47 -0.20 -10.54
C PRO A 93 -9.60 -1.24 -10.54
N GLU A 94 -9.73 -2.08 -9.51
CA GLU A 94 -10.69 -3.20 -9.49
C GLU A 94 -11.82 -2.99 -8.47
N GLU A 95 -13.01 -3.50 -8.77
CA GLU A 95 -14.21 -3.33 -7.95
C GLU A 95 -14.04 -3.90 -6.53
N SER A 96 -13.42 -5.08 -6.39
CA SER A 96 -13.21 -5.70 -5.07
C SER A 96 -12.33 -4.87 -4.13
N GLN A 97 -11.43 -4.05 -4.69
CA GLN A 97 -10.58 -3.14 -3.91
C GLN A 97 -11.40 -1.93 -3.43
N ILE A 98 -12.31 -1.44 -4.27
CA ILE A 98 -13.25 -0.35 -3.95
C ILE A 98 -14.30 -0.80 -2.94
N GLU A 99 -14.86 -2.01 -3.09
CA GLU A 99 -15.80 -2.60 -2.15
C GLU A 99 -15.18 -2.65 -0.75
N PHE A 100 -13.96 -3.18 -0.61
CA PHE A 100 -13.27 -3.22 0.68
C PHE A 100 -13.08 -1.83 1.28
N LEU A 101 -12.64 -0.85 0.48
CA LEU A 101 -12.48 0.54 0.92
C LEU A 101 -13.80 1.15 1.42
N VAL A 102 -14.89 0.94 0.69
CA VAL A 102 -16.22 1.46 1.05
C VAL A 102 -16.76 0.79 2.30
N ASP A 103 -16.55 -0.52 2.45
CA ASP A 103 -17.04 -1.29 3.59
C ASP A 103 -16.35 -0.87 4.90
N VAL A 104 -15.02 -0.66 4.86
CA VAL A 104 -14.26 -0.29 6.06
C VAL A 104 -14.33 1.19 6.41
N SER A 105 -14.61 2.06 5.42
CA SER A 105 -14.81 3.51 5.56
C SER A 105 -13.78 4.19 6.50
N PRO A 106 -12.50 4.25 6.11
CA PRO A 106 -11.42 4.70 6.99
C PRO A 106 -11.33 6.24 7.10
N ASP A 107 -10.73 6.70 8.20
CA ASP A 107 -10.43 8.11 8.47
C ASP A 107 -9.14 8.55 7.77
N VAL A 108 -8.19 7.62 7.61
CA VAL A 108 -6.89 7.87 6.96
C VAL A 108 -6.58 6.73 6.00
N ILE A 109 -6.18 7.06 4.77
CA ILE A 109 -5.80 6.08 3.75
C ILE A 109 -4.41 6.37 3.23
N PHE A 110 -3.53 5.39 3.33
CA PHE A 110 -2.27 5.35 2.59
C PHE A 110 -2.44 4.37 1.43
N PHE A 111 -2.32 4.88 0.20
CA PHE A 111 -2.47 4.08 -1.00
C PHE A 111 -1.34 4.26 -2.00
N ASP A 112 -1.01 3.19 -2.70
CA ASP A 112 0.16 3.05 -3.57
C ASP A 112 0.09 3.80 -4.92
N GLY A 113 -1.03 4.48 -5.18
CA GLY A 113 -1.27 5.23 -6.41
C GLY A 113 -1.35 4.36 -7.67
N PRO A 114 -1.93 4.89 -8.77
CA PRO A 114 -2.01 4.16 -10.02
C PRO A 114 -0.65 4.00 -10.70
N THR A 115 -0.49 2.91 -11.46
CA THR A 115 0.45 2.84 -12.59
C THR A 115 -0.15 3.52 -13.82
N GLU A 116 0.65 3.76 -14.86
CA GLU A 116 0.12 4.26 -16.14
C GLU A 116 -0.93 3.30 -16.75
N GLU A 117 -0.75 1.99 -16.56
CA GLU A 117 -1.66 0.95 -17.04
C GLU A 117 -3.03 1.01 -16.33
N THR A 118 -3.04 1.27 -15.03
CA THR A 118 -4.24 1.25 -14.18
C THR A 118 -4.92 2.60 -14.06
N LEU A 119 -4.23 3.68 -14.41
CA LEU A 119 -4.69 5.06 -14.30
C LEU A 119 -6.12 5.30 -14.82
N PRO A 120 -6.54 4.83 -16.02
CA PRO A 120 -7.91 5.07 -16.50
C PRO A 120 -8.99 4.45 -15.59
N LEU A 121 -8.73 3.25 -15.06
CA LEU A 121 -9.67 2.55 -14.18
C LEU A 121 -9.69 3.18 -12.79
N SER A 122 -8.52 3.54 -12.25
CA SER A 122 -8.39 4.29 -11.00
C SER A 122 -9.16 5.60 -11.05
N VAL A 123 -9.03 6.37 -12.14
CA VAL A 123 -9.76 7.63 -12.33
C VAL A 123 -11.27 7.39 -12.31
N MET A 124 -11.76 6.42 -13.07
CA MET A 124 -13.17 6.08 -13.13
C MET A 124 -13.73 5.67 -11.75
N ASN A 125 -13.02 4.76 -11.06
CA ASN A 125 -13.47 4.20 -9.79
C ASN A 125 -13.42 5.24 -8.66
N LEU A 126 -12.31 5.99 -8.55
CA LEU A 126 -12.17 7.03 -7.54
C LEU A 126 -13.21 8.13 -7.77
N SER A 127 -13.42 8.60 -9.01
CA SER A 127 -14.45 9.61 -9.32
C SER A 127 -15.84 9.20 -8.84
N ARG A 128 -16.16 7.90 -8.94
CA ARG A 128 -17.45 7.34 -8.52
C ARG A 128 -17.66 7.38 -7.00
N ILE A 129 -16.60 7.22 -6.21
CA ILE A 129 -16.69 7.01 -4.75
C ILE A 129 -16.13 8.14 -3.90
N ILE A 130 -15.33 9.04 -4.46
CA ILE A 130 -14.59 10.07 -3.73
C ILE A 130 -15.48 10.96 -2.85
N HIS A 131 -16.72 11.21 -3.28
CA HIS A 131 -17.70 12.02 -2.54
C HIS A 131 -18.08 11.42 -1.17
N LYS A 132 -17.85 10.11 -0.95
CA LYS A 132 -18.07 9.42 0.32
C LYS A 132 -16.94 9.66 1.34
N PHE A 133 -15.79 10.17 0.90
CA PHE A 133 -14.54 10.24 1.67
C PHE A 133 -14.04 11.68 1.82
N LYS A 134 -14.96 12.66 1.92
CA LYS A 134 -14.60 14.08 2.01
C LYS A 134 -13.77 14.44 3.23
N GLU A 135 -14.04 13.78 4.35
CA GLU A 135 -13.35 13.99 5.63
C GLU A 135 -12.13 13.07 5.80
N THR A 136 -11.93 12.11 4.89
CA THR A 136 -10.83 11.16 4.95
C THR A 136 -9.52 11.83 4.54
N VAL A 137 -8.45 11.57 5.29
CA VAL A 137 -7.10 11.99 4.92
C VAL A 137 -6.52 11.01 3.91
N TRP A 138 -6.17 11.51 2.72
CA TRP A 138 -5.60 10.71 1.64
C TRP A 138 -4.11 10.98 1.46
N VAL A 139 -3.31 9.91 1.50
CA VAL A 139 -1.87 9.94 1.24
C VAL A 139 -1.55 8.96 0.12
N MET A 140 -1.08 9.48 -1.01
CA MET A 140 -0.61 8.69 -2.13
C MET A 140 0.89 8.41 -1.99
N GLU A 141 1.30 7.18 -2.27
CA GLU A 141 2.69 6.72 -2.24
C GLU A 141 3.06 5.86 -3.47
N HIS A 142 4.25 5.24 -3.44
CA HIS A 142 4.72 4.22 -4.37
C HIS A 142 4.76 4.52 -5.88
N HIS A 143 3.71 4.23 -6.66
CA HIS A 143 3.80 4.10 -8.12
C HIS A 143 4.03 5.41 -8.86
N PRO A 144 3.28 6.50 -8.59
CA PRO A 144 3.49 7.78 -9.27
C PRO A 144 4.89 8.33 -9.03
N PHE A 145 5.45 8.13 -7.83
CA PHE A 145 6.74 8.70 -7.41
C PHE A 145 7.97 8.03 -8.05
N ARG A 146 7.76 7.09 -8.96
CA ARG A 146 8.79 6.55 -9.88
C ARG A 146 9.12 7.50 -11.03
N PHE A 147 8.35 8.57 -11.19
CA PHE A 147 8.50 9.53 -12.27
C PHE A 147 8.83 10.92 -11.70
N LEU A 148 9.77 11.63 -12.34
CA LEU A 148 10.10 13.00 -11.95
C LEU A 148 8.95 13.97 -12.27
N ASP A 149 8.19 13.69 -13.33
CA ASP A 149 7.02 14.43 -13.82
C ASP A 149 5.69 13.82 -13.33
N TRP A 150 5.69 13.22 -12.13
CA TRP A 150 4.52 12.48 -11.64
C TRP A 150 3.26 13.34 -11.51
N LYS A 151 3.41 14.63 -11.17
CA LYS A 151 2.27 15.55 -10.98
C LYS A 151 1.52 15.75 -12.29
N GLU A 152 2.26 15.95 -13.38
CA GLU A 152 1.70 16.10 -14.72
C GLU A 152 1.15 14.76 -15.24
N ARG A 153 1.92 13.68 -15.07
CA ARG A 153 1.58 12.34 -15.58
C ARG A 153 0.34 11.75 -14.92
N PHE A 154 0.17 11.98 -13.62
CA PHE A 154 -0.94 11.45 -12.82
C PHE A 154 -1.95 12.53 -12.42
N TYR A 155 -1.91 13.69 -13.07
CA TYR A 155 -2.86 14.78 -12.87
C TYR A 155 -4.33 14.33 -12.93
N PRO A 156 -4.75 13.39 -13.81
CA PRO A 156 -6.14 12.93 -13.83
C PRO A 156 -6.64 12.34 -12.50
N VAL A 157 -5.76 11.75 -11.68
CA VAL A 157 -6.16 11.32 -10.33
C VAL A 157 -6.14 12.49 -9.36
N VAL A 158 -5.11 13.35 -9.43
CA VAL A 158 -5.00 14.54 -8.58
C VAL A 158 -6.24 15.44 -8.72
N SER A 159 -6.70 15.67 -9.95
CA SER A 159 -7.83 16.55 -10.24
C SER A 159 -9.14 16.06 -9.62
N ILE A 160 -9.34 14.75 -9.47
CA ILE A 160 -10.53 14.19 -8.79
C ILE A 160 -10.60 14.69 -7.35
N PHE A 161 -9.47 14.69 -6.64
CA PHE A 161 -9.39 15.17 -5.26
C PHE A 161 -9.60 16.69 -5.20
N GLU A 162 -8.92 17.44 -6.07
CA GLU A 162 -9.03 18.91 -6.13
C GLU A 162 -10.47 19.37 -6.42
N GLU A 163 -11.13 18.78 -7.41
CA GLU A 163 -12.52 19.09 -7.78
C GLU A 163 -13.52 18.78 -6.65
N ASN A 164 -13.17 17.87 -5.74
CA ASN A 164 -13.98 17.52 -4.58
C ASN A 164 -13.56 18.25 -3.29
N GLY A 165 -12.60 19.18 -3.37
CA GLY A 165 -12.10 19.94 -2.23
C GLY A 165 -11.28 19.10 -1.24
N ILE A 166 -10.75 17.96 -1.68
CA ILE A 166 -9.93 17.06 -0.87
C ILE A 166 -8.46 17.31 -1.18
N ILE A 167 -7.63 17.43 -0.15
CA ILE A 167 -6.18 17.60 -0.31
C ILE A 167 -5.54 16.22 -0.43
N LEU A 168 -5.13 15.84 -1.64
CA LEU A 168 -4.31 14.65 -1.85
C LEU A 168 -2.86 14.92 -1.41
N LYS A 169 -2.39 14.21 -0.39
CA LYS A 169 -1.03 14.36 0.14
C LYS A 169 -0.09 13.31 -0.45
N THR A 170 1.19 13.63 -0.45
CA THR A 170 2.27 12.64 -0.56
C THR A 170 2.72 12.27 0.85
N PHE A 171 3.40 11.15 1.04
CA PHE A 171 3.90 10.81 2.38
C PHE A 171 4.84 11.90 2.94
N ALA A 172 5.67 12.50 2.08
CA ALA A 172 6.51 13.63 2.46
C ALA A 172 5.68 14.85 2.89
N SER A 173 4.68 15.27 2.10
CA SER A 173 3.86 16.42 2.44
C SER A 173 2.92 16.19 3.63
N TYR A 174 2.52 14.93 3.88
CA TYR A 174 1.84 14.52 5.11
C TYR A 174 2.72 14.78 6.35
N LEU A 175 4.03 14.50 6.26
CA LEU A 175 5.02 14.79 7.30
C LEU A 175 5.53 16.24 7.29
N SER A 176 4.96 17.13 6.47
CA SER A 176 5.46 18.50 6.27
C SER A 176 6.92 18.57 5.78
N LEU A 177 7.36 17.55 5.05
CA LEU A 177 8.68 17.45 4.44
C LEU A 177 8.62 17.76 2.95
N LYS A 178 9.77 18.16 2.40
CA LYS A 178 9.93 18.28 0.95
C LYS A 178 10.02 16.89 0.32
N GLU A 179 9.32 16.71 -0.80
CA GLU A 179 9.38 15.51 -1.63
C GLU A 179 10.82 15.25 -2.11
N MET A 180 11.32 14.03 -1.87
CA MET A 180 12.57 13.51 -2.42
C MET A 180 12.25 12.23 -3.19
N LEU A 181 12.30 12.30 -4.51
CA LEU A 181 11.89 11.21 -5.40
C LEU A 181 13.03 10.22 -5.64
N PHE A 182 13.56 9.63 -4.56
CA PHE A 182 14.72 8.74 -4.63
C PHE A 182 14.50 7.54 -5.57
N GLU A 183 13.27 7.04 -5.68
CA GLU A 183 12.97 5.95 -6.61
C GLU A 183 13.01 6.41 -8.07
N ALA A 184 12.49 7.60 -8.39
CA ALA A 184 12.61 8.18 -9.73
C ALA A 184 14.07 8.47 -10.09
N GLU A 185 14.85 8.90 -9.09
CA GLU A 185 16.28 9.20 -9.22
C GLU A 185 17.18 7.97 -9.10
N ARG A 186 16.63 6.74 -8.99
CA ARG A 186 17.43 5.53 -8.67
C ARG A 186 18.61 5.30 -9.60
N GLY A 187 18.46 5.63 -10.89
CA GLY A 187 19.54 5.56 -11.88
C GLY A 187 20.79 6.35 -11.47
N LEU A 188 20.60 7.50 -10.82
CA LEU A 188 21.66 8.39 -10.35
C LEU A 188 22.44 7.82 -9.15
N PHE A 189 21.94 6.77 -8.49
CA PHE A 189 22.58 6.12 -7.34
C PHE A 189 23.34 4.84 -7.70
N TYR A 190 23.10 4.28 -8.89
CA TYR A 190 23.84 3.11 -9.36
C TYR A 190 25.23 3.47 -9.96
N GLU A 191 25.48 4.75 -10.25
CA GLU A 191 26.75 5.24 -10.83
C GLU A 191 27.85 5.55 -9.80
N GLY A 192 27.62 5.31 -8.50
CA GLY A 192 28.65 5.45 -7.47
C GLY A 192 28.09 5.74 -6.07
N ILE A 193 28.93 5.60 -5.04
CA ILE A 193 28.58 5.95 -3.65
C ILE A 193 28.38 7.47 -3.58
N LYS A 194 27.14 7.91 -3.40
CA LYS A 194 26.82 9.30 -3.06
C LYS A 194 26.74 9.45 -1.56
N GLU A 195 27.60 10.27 -0.98
CA GLU A 195 27.46 10.72 0.40
C GLU A 195 26.27 11.68 0.48
N PHE A 196 25.21 11.25 1.14
CA PHE A 196 24.11 12.14 1.49
C PHE A 196 24.56 12.99 2.70
N ASN A 197 24.87 14.27 2.47
CA ASN A 197 25.23 15.25 3.50
C ASN A 197 24.06 15.64 4.45
N ARG A 198 22.99 14.82 4.50
CA ARG A 198 21.86 15.02 5.40
C ARG A 198 21.55 13.69 6.08
N LYS A 199 21.29 13.76 7.39
CA LYS A 199 20.73 12.64 8.13
C LYS A 199 19.45 12.18 7.42
N ILE A 200 19.46 10.93 6.97
CA ILE A 200 18.29 10.31 6.33
C ILE A 200 17.25 9.90 7.39
N TRP A 201 17.63 9.91 8.68
CA TRP A 201 16.75 9.75 9.84
C TRP A 201 17.35 10.51 11.04
#